data_AF-A0A2S1T2V7-F1
#
_entry.id   AF-A0A2S1T2V7-F1
#
_cell.length_a   1.000
_cell.length_b   1.000
_cell.length_c   1.000
_cell.angle_alpha   90.00
_cell.angle_beta   90.00
_cell.angle_gamma   90.00
#
_symmetry.space_group_name_H-M   'P 1'
#
loop_
_entity.id
_entity.type
_entity.pdbx_description
1 polymer ?
#
loop_
_entity_poly.entity_id
_entity_poly.type
_entity_poly.pdbx_seq_one_letter_code
_entity_poly.pdbx_strand_id
1 'polypeptide(L)'
;MTGVNTETLTDAWRRLLADPHKSWVLFEHGTCVVLAAPEGALAEQATDLLSTFGPAHAGSSAGDFGVIDLEDVEGWVVTGHHDDVLTYVGPDEPQDHSHFTVGLFGRSKRHRDGTELHVVHVEDARGSADPA
;
A
#
# COMPACT_ATOMS: atom_id res chain seq x y z
N MET A 1 5.50 -13.93 -15.49
CA MET A 1 5.27 -13.11 -14.30
C MET A 1 5.29 -11.67 -14.78
N THR A 2 4.14 -11.15 -15.14
CA THR A 2 3.99 -9.74 -15.53
C THR A 2 4.17 -8.94 -14.25
N GLY A 3 5.38 -8.41 -14.04
CA GLY A 3 5.62 -7.49 -12.93
C GLY A 3 4.63 -6.34 -13.10
N VAL A 4 3.82 -6.08 -12.07
CA VAL A 4 2.86 -4.99 -12.13
C VAL A 4 3.65 -3.70 -12.34
N ASN A 5 3.33 -2.95 -13.38
CA ASN A 5 4.08 -1.75 -13.75
C ASN A 5 3.84 -0.67 -12.68
N THR A 6 4.90 0.02 -12.24
CA THR A 6 4.80 1.08 -11.23
C THR A 6 3.76 2.13 -11.61
N GLU A 7 3.69 2.53 -12.88
CA GLU A 7 2.69 3.48 -13.39
C GLU A 7 1.25 2.98 -13.22
N THR A 8 0.99 1.68 -13.42
CA THR A 8 -0.33 1.08 -13.22
C THR A 8 -0.69 1.08 -11.74
N LEU A 9 0.25 0.76 -10.85
CA LEU A 9 0.03 0.83 -9.40
C LEU A 9 -0.22 2.27 -8.94
N THR A 10 0.57 3.22 -9.43
CA THR A 10 0.37 4.64 -9.12
C THR A 10 -1.03 5.10 -9.54
N ASP A 11 -1.49 4.75 -10.75
CA ASP A 11 -2.82 5.12 -11.23
C ASP A 11 -3.94 4.45 -10.41
N ALA A 12 -3.78 3.17 -10.05
CA ALA A 12 -4.70 2.48 -9.15
C ALA A 12 -4.79 3.20 -7.79
N TRP A 13 -3.64 3.52 -7.18
CA TRP A 13 -3.60 4.22 -5.90
C TRP A 13 -4.19 5.62 -5.95
N ARG A 14 -3.99 6.37 -7.03
CA ARG A 14 -4.64 7.68 -7.23
C ARG A 14 -6.16 7.60 -7.25
N ARG A 15 -6.72 6.56 -7.88
CA ARG A 15 -8.18 6.34 -7.91
C ARG A 15 -8.71 5.91 -6.56
N LEU A 16 -7.97 5.04 -5.85
CA LEU A 16 -8.35 4.55 -4.52
C LEU A 16 -8.27 5.62 -3.44
N LEU A 17 -7.24 6.46 -3.50
CA LEU A 17 -6.96 7.53 -2.54
C LEU A 17 -7.34 8.89 -3.13
N ALA A 18 -8.45 8.98 -3.86
CA ALA A 18 -8.90 10.18 -4.60
C ALA A 18 -9.11 11.46 -3.74
N ASP A 19 -8.75 11.44 -2.45
CA ASP A 19 -8.62 12.60 -1.61
C ASP A 19 -7.34 13.39 -1.95
N PRO A 20 -7.47 14.61 -2.51
CA PRO A 20 -6.34 15.39 -2.99
C PRO A 20 -5.46 15.98 -1.87
N HIS A 21 -5.80 15.77 -0.60
CA HIS A 21 -5.04 16.24 0.55
C HIS A 21 -4.20 15.14 1.21
N LYS A 22 -4.37 13.88 0.80
CA LYS A 22 -3.58 12.77 1.33
C LYS A 22 -2.29 12.61 0.55
N SER A 23 -1.17 12.71 1.25
CA SER A 23 0.12 12.31 0.69
C SER A 23 0.31 10.83 0.93
N TRP A 24 0.97 10.13 0.01
CA TRP A 24 1.22 8.70 0.15
C TRP A 24 2.50 8.28 -0.57
N VAL A 25 3.03 7.14 -0.15
CA VAL A 25 4.28 6.57 -0.68
C VAL A 25 4.03 5.13 -1.08
N LEU A 26 4.41 4.79 -2.30
CA LEU A 26 4.29 3.45 -2.86
C LEU A 26 5.64 2.76 -2.89
N PHE A 27 5.62 1.51 -2.47
CA PHE A 27 6.73 0.60 -2.48
C PHE A 27 6.64 -0.38 -3.65
N GLU A 28 7.78 -0.98 -4.00
CA GLU A 28 7.98 -1.77 -5.21
C GLU A 28 6.95 -2.88 -5.39
N HIS A 29 6.57 -3.56 -4.31
CA HIS A 29 5.61 -4.66 -4.35
C HIS A 29 4.17 -4.20 -4.10
N GLY A 30 3.85 -2.91 -4.28
CA GLY A 30 2.46 -2.43 -4.27
C GLY A 30 1.89 -2.13 -2.89
N THR A 31 2.72 -2.14 -1.83
CA THR A 31 2.34 -1.57 -0.55
C THR A 31 2.39 -0.04 -0.62
N CYS A 32 1.33 0.60 -0.15
CA CYS A 32 1.18 2.04 -0.04
C CYS A 32 1.06 2.44 1.43
N VAL A 33 1.80 3.48 1.80
CA VAL A 33 1.69 4.10 3.12
C VAL A 33 1.05 5.47 2.96
N VAL A 34 -0.12 5.66 3.57
CA VAL A 34 -0.85 6.92 3.57
C VAL A 34 -0.36 7.79 4.72
N LEU A 35 -0.09 9.07 4.45
CA LEU A 35 0.40 10.03 5.43
C LEU A 35 -0.64 11.16 5.55
N ALA A 36 -1.41 11.14 6.63
CA ALA A 36 -2.51 12.09 6.85
C ALA A 36 -2.03 13.52 7.21
N ALA A 37 -0.92 13.65 7.93
CA ALA A 37 -0.33 14.93 8.30
C ALA A 37 1.22 14.86 8.29
N PRO A 38 1.85 14.70 7.12
CA PRO A 38 3.29 14.45 7.07
C PRO A 38 4.13 15.70 7.30
N GLU A 39 5.14 15.57 8.14
CA GLU A 39 6.13 16.62 8.41
C GLU A 39 7.51 16.21 7.82
N GLY A 40 8.12 17.07 7.01
CA GLY A 40 9.44 16.76 6.42
C GLY A 40 9.39 15.78 5.24
N ALA A 41 10.32 14.83 5.16
CA ALA A 41 10.43 13.92 4.01
C ALA A 41 9.40 12.78 4.07
N LEU A 42 8.56 12.64 3.04
CA LEU A 42 7.50 11.63 2.98
C LEU A 42 8.06 10.21 2.92
N ALA A 43 9.08 10.00 2.07
CA ALA A 43 9.70 8.69 1.90
C ALA A 43 10.32 8.17 3.21
N GLU A 44 10.96 9.03 3.99
CA GLU A 44 11.56 8.64 5.28
C GLU A 44 10.48 8.25 6.29
N GLN A 45 9.41 9.04 6.42
CA GLN A 45 8.27 8.71 7.30
C GLN A 45 7.60 7.39 6.91
N ALA A 46 7.32 7.21 5.62
CA ALA A 46 6.71 5.99 5.12
C ALA A 46 7.62 4.78 5.33
N THR A 47 8.93 4.95 5.17
CA THR A 47 9.92 3.89 5.40
C THR A 47 9.98 3.51 6.88
N ASP A 48 9.98 4.48 7.80
CA ASP A 48 9.99 4.23 9.25
C ASP A 48 8.74 3.45 9.68
N LEU A 49 7.56 3.91 9.22
CA LEU A 49 6.29 3.27 9.48
C LEU A 49 6.25 1.86 8.90
N LEU A 50 6.65 1.69 7.64
CA LEU A 50 6.63 0.37 7.00
C LEU A 50 7.68 -0.58 7.57
N SER A 51 8.84 -0.11 8.02
CA SER A 51 9.83 -0.96 8.69
C SER A 51 9.30 -1.53 10.01
N THR A 52 8.43 -0.78 10.69
CA THR A 52 7.82 -1.16 11.95
C THR A 52 6.61 -2.07 11.75
N PHE A 53 5.73 -1.72 10.81
CA PHE A 53 4.42 -2.37 10.64
C PHE A 53 4.32 -3.31 9.42
N GLY A 54 5.31 -3.30 8.53
CA GLY A 54 5.36 -4.13 7.33
C GLY A 54 5.74 -5.58 7.60
N PRO A 55 6.80 -5.89 8.38
CA PRO A 55 7.21 -7.26 8.65
C PRO A 55 6.17 -8.05 9.46
N ALA A 56 5.52 -9.02 8.80
CA ALA A 56 4.57 -9.91 9.45
C ALA A 56 5.28 -11.04 10.23
N HIS A 57 5.54 -10.82 11.51
CA HIS A 57 6.11 -11.84 12.40
C HIS A 57 5.04 -12.88 12.78
N ALA A 58 5.36 -14.18 12.61
CA ALA A 58 4.45 -15.26 12.98
C ALA A 58 4.11 -15.21 14.47
N GLY A 59 2.83 -15.33 14.82
CA GLY A 59 2.35 -15.26 16.21
C GLY A 59 2.17 -13.84 16.77
N SER A 60 2.25 -12.80 15.93
CA SER A 60 1.97 -11.41 16.30
C SER A 60 0.72 -10.88 15.61
N SER A 61 0.15 -9.78 16.12
CA SER A 61 -0.99 -9.08 15.49
C SER A 61 -0.70 -8.61 14.06
N ALA A 62 0.57 -8.56 13.64
CA ALA A 62 0.96 -8.30 12.25
C ALA A 62 0.64 -9.47 11.29
N GLY A 63 0.15 -10.60 11.82
CA GLY A 63 -0.34 -11.74 11.05
C GLY A 63 -1.78 -11.58 10.55
N ASP A 64 -2.59 -10.72 11.18
CA ASP A 64 -3.96 -10.47 10.77
C ASP A 64 -4.02 -9.59 9.52
N PHE A 65 -5.02 -9.85 8.69
CA PHE A 65 -5.27 -9.08 7.48
C PHE A 65 -6.76 -8.92 7.22
N GLY A 66 -7.14 -7.77 6.68
CA GLY A 66 -8.43 -7.53 6.05
C GLY A 66 -8.28 -7.58 4.53
N VAL A 67 -9.35 -7.96 3.84
CA VAL A 67 -9.44 -7.85 2.37
C VAL A 67 -10.64 -6.97 2.05
N ILE A 68 -10.40 -5.95 1.25
CA ILE A 68 -11.40 -5.01 0.77
C ILE A 68 -11.49 -5.19 -0.75
N ASP A 69 -12.68 -5.56 -1.22
CA ASP A 69 -13.02 -5.56 -2.64
C ASP A 69 -13.13 -4.12 -3.15
N LEU A 70 -12.53 -3.88 -4.31
CA LEU A 70 -12.51 -2.57 -4.94
C LEU A 70 -13.65 -2.48 -5.96
N GLU A 71 -14.49 -1.45 -5.84
CA GLU A 71 -15.63 -1.25 -6.75
C GLU A 71 -15.22 -0.53 -8.05
N ASP A 72 -14.28 0.42 -7.96
CA ASP A 72 -13.85 1.29 -9.08
C ASP A 72 -12.56 0.83 -9.79
N VAL A 73 -11.83 -0.12 -9.21
CA VAL A 73 -10.57 -0.65 -9.74
C VAL A 73 -10.61 -2.16 -9.62
N GLU A 74 -10.16 -2.89 -10.63
CA GLU A 74 -10.10 -4.36 -10.52
C GLU A 74 -9.05 -4.77 -9.47
N GLY A 75 -9.38 -5.76 -8.62
CA GLY A 75 -8.49 -6.29 -7.59
C GLY A 75 -8.96 -6.00 -6.17
N TRP A 76 -8.02 -6.06 -5.23
CA TRP A 76 -8.29 -5.95 -3.79
C TRP A 76 -7.25 -5.10 -3.08
N VAL A 77 -7.67 -4.50 -1.96
CA VAL A 77 -6.76 -3.93 -0.97
C VAL A 77 -6.69 -4.87 0.22
N VAL A 78 -5.47 -5.25 0.58
CA VAL A 78 -5.18 -6.00 1.79
C VAL A 78 -4.70 -5.04 2.86
N THR A 79 -5.42 -4.99 3.98
CA THR A 79 -5.08 -4.20 5.15
C THR A 79 -4.37 -5.07 6.18
N GLY A 80 -3.56 -4.45 7.04
CA GLY A 80 -2.86 -5.12 8.12
C GLY A 80 -3.19 -4.55 9.49
N HIS A 81 -2.21 -4.60 10.40
CA HIS A 81 -2.35 -4.10 11.76
C HIS A 81 -2.42 -2.56 11.86
N HIS A 82 -1.88 -1.85 10.87
CA HIS A 82 -1.85 -0.38 10.84
C HIS A 82 -2.75 0.12 9.71
N ASP A 83 -3.69 1.02 10.03
CA ASP A 83 -4.70 1.51 9.10
C ASP A 83 -4.10 2.23 7.88
N ASP A 84 -2.97 2.90 8.07
CA ASP A 84 -2.27 3.62 7.00
C ASP A 84 -1.37 2.74 6.11
N VAL A 85 -1.25 1.43 6.38
CA VAL A 85 -0.45 0.50 5.56
C VAL A 85 -1.38 -0.40 4.77
N LEU A 86 -1.47 -0.14 3.47
CA LEU A 86 -2.40 -0.80 2.56
C LEU A 86 -1.61 -1.49 1.46
N THR A 87 -2.04 -2.67 0.99
CA THR A 87 -1.35 -3.39 -0.08
C THR A 87 -2.30 -3.77 -1.20
N TYR A 88 -2.00 -3.34 -2.41
CA TYR A 88 -2.82 -3.64 -3.57
C TYR A 88 -2.48 -5.03 -4.13
N VAL A 89 -3.52 -5.79 -4.46
CA VAL A 89 -3.43 -7.09 -5.12
C VAL A 89 -4.30 -7.05 -6.36
N GLY A 90 -3.68 -7.12 -7.53
CA GLY A 90 -4.36 -7.20 -8.81
C GLY A 90 -5.04 -8.56 -9.01
N PRO A 91 -6.09 -8.62 -9.86
CA PRO A 91 -6.86 -9.84 -10.12
C PRO A 91 -6.02 -10.98 -10.70
N ASP A 92 -5.02 -10.66 -11.54
CA ASP A 92 -4.16 -11.67 -12.18
C ASP A 92 -2.98 -12.15 -11.33
N GLU A 93 -2.78 -11.59 -10.13
CA GLU A 93 -1.64 -11.95 -9.28
C GLU A 93 -1.84 -13.26 -8.49
N PRO A 94 -2.95 -13.45 -7.74
CA PRO A 94 -3.20 -14.70 -7.04
C PRO A 94 -3.77 -15.76 -7.98
N GLN A 95 -3.47 -17.04 -7.72
CA GLN A 95 -4.03 -18.16 -8.50
C GLN A 95 -5.53 -18.38 -8.26
N ASP A 96 -6.04 -17.90 -7.12
CA ASP A 96 -7.42 -18.02 -6.69
C ASP A 96 -7.86 -16.71 -6.02
N HIS A 97 -9.10 -16.31 -6.25
CA HIS A 97 -9.63 -15.02 -5.82
C HIS A 97 -10.33 -15.09 -4.46
N SER A 98 -10.19 -16.18 -3.69
CA SER A 98 -10.71 -16.20 -2.32
C SER A 98 -9.97 -15.17 -1.47
N HIS A 99 -10.71 -14.52 -0.55
CA HIS A 99 -10.14 -13.52 0.35
C HIS A 99 -8.98 -14.07 1.18
N PHE A 100 -8.97 -15.38 1.45
CA PHE A 100 -7.86 -16.03 2.12
C PHE A 100 -6.58 -16.01 1.28
N THR A 101 -6.65 -16.41 0.00
CA THR A 101 -5.51 -16.41 -0.91
C THR A 101 -5.02 -14.99 -1.20
N VAL A 102 -5.95 -14.08 -1.49
CA VAL A 102 -5.67 -12.65 -1.71
C VAL A 102 -4.99 -12.03 -0.49
N GLY A 103 -5.54 -12.24 0.70
CA GLY A 103 -4.99 -11.72 1.94
C GLY A 103 -3.60 -12.27 2.28
N LEU A 104 -3.38 -13.58 2.06
CA LEU A 104 -2.06 -14.19 2.24
C LEU A 104 -1.03 -13.61 1.26
N PHE A 105 -1.43 -13.42 0.00
CA PHE A 105 -0.58 -12.84 -1.03
C PHE A 105 -0.22 -11.38 -0.73
N GLY A 106 -1.21 -10.55 -0.38
CA GLY A 106 -0.98 -9.16 0.04
C GLY A 106 -0.12 -9.07 1.31
N ARG A 107 -0.32 -9.97 2.29
CA ARG A 107 0.55 -10.06 3.48
C ARG A 107 2.00 -10.36 3.10
N SER A 108 2.24 -11.26 2.15
CA SER A 108 3.59 -11.57 1.66
C SER A 108 4.24 -10.37 0.96
N LYS A 109 3.47 -9.62 0.14
CA LYS A 109 3.93 -8.39 -0.51
C LYS A 109 4.32 -7.33 0.52
N ARG A 110 3.45 -7.06 1.49
CA ARG A 110 3.73 -6.14 2.61
C ARG A 110 4.96 -6.53 3.42
N HIS A 111 5.13 -7.81 3.73
CA HIS A 111 6.32 -8.27 4.44
C HIS A 111 7.61 -7.98 3.66
N ARG A 112 7.55 -8.15 2.33
CA ARG A 112 8.67 -7.87 1.43
C ARG A 112 8.98 -6.38 1.35
N ASP A 113 7.97 -5.55 1.10
CA ASP A 113 8.13 -4.09 1.08
C ASP A 113 8.61 -3.57 2.45
N GLY A 114 8.18 -4.16 3.57
CA GLY A 114 8.67 -3.81 4.91
C GLY A 114 10.06 -4.33 5.26
N THR A 115 10.64 -5.21 4.45
CA THR A 115 12.02 -5.70 4.62
C THR A 115 12.98 -5.02 3.64
N GLU A 116 12.55 -4.83 2.40
CA GLU A 116 13.34 -4.25 1.31
C GLU A 116 13.28 -2.71 1.31
N LEU A 117 12.14 -2.12 1.70
CA LEU A 117 11.94 -0.68 1.86
C LEU A 117 12.26 0.13 0.58
N HIS A 118 11.96 -0.45 -0.59
CA HIS A 118 12.18 0.19 -1.88
C HIS A 118 11.00 1.08 -2.27
N VAL A 119 11.17 2.40 -2.14
CA VAL A 119 10.19 3.39 -2.59
C VAL A 119 10.28 3.55 -4.12
N VAL A 120 9.14 3.43 -4.79
CA VAL A 120 9.02 3.58 -6.25
C VAL A 120 8.19 4.79 -6.67
N HIS A 121 7.33 5.31 -5.79
CA HIS A 121 6.58 6.53 -6.04
C HIS A 121 6.28 7.28 -4.74
N VAL A 122 6.28 8.62 -4.82
CA VAL A 122 5.90 9.51 -3.74
C VAL A 122 4.90 10.52 -4.30
N GLU A 123 3.71 10.57 -3.71
CA GLU A 123 2.70 11.56 -4.00
C GLU A 123 2.63 12.57 -2.85
N ASP A 124 2.98 13.82 -3.14
CA ASP A 124 2.97 14.92 -2.17
C ASP A 124 1.77 15.83 -2.42
N ALA A 125 0.78 15.74 -1.53
CA ALA A 125 -0.44 16.53 -1.58
C ALA A 125 -0.34 17.87 -0.82
N ARG A 126 0.77 18.14 -0.12
CA ARG A 126 0.93 19.35 0.73
C ARG A 126 0.99 20.64 -0.08
N GLY A 127 1.35 20.55 -1.35
CA GLY A 127 1.40 21.69 -2.29
C GLY A 127 0.11 21.94 -3.07
N SER A 128 -0.88 21.05 -2.96
CA SER A 128 -2.16 21.12 -3.70
C SER A 128 -3.19 22.02 -3.01
N ALA A 129 -2.84 22.63 -1.87
CA ALA A 129 -3.64 23.66 -1.24
C ALA A 129 -3.69 24.89 -2.16
N ASP A 130 -4.82 25.03 -2.84
CA ASP A 130 -5.19 26.16 -3.68
C ASP A 130 -4.82 27.50 -3.02
N PRO A 131 -4.10 28.40 -3.69
CA PRO A 131 -3.85 29.75 -3.18
C PRO A 131 -5.15 30.55 -3.27
N ALA A 132 -5.92 30.58 -2.18
CA ALA A 132 -7.04 31.51 -2.00
C ALA A 132 -6.56 32.92 -1.61
#